data_AF-A0A946VFE3-F1
#
_entry.id   AF-A0A946VFE3-F1
#
_cell.length_a   1.000
_cell.length_b   1.000
_cell.length_c   1.000
_cell.angle_alpha   90.00
_cell.angle_beta   90.00
_cell.angle_gamma   90.00
#
_symmetry.space_group_name_H-M   'P 1'
#
loop_
_entity.id
_entity.type
_entity.pdbx_description
1 polymer ?
#
loop_
_entity_poly.entity_id
_entity_poly.type
_entity_poly.pdbx_seq_one_letter_code
_entity_poly.pdbx_strand_id
1 'polypeptide(L)' 'MPVHIRIATRKSSLALWQAKEVSRLLREAHGDSLSIELIKMTTTGDQLLQQSLA' A
#
# COMPACT_ATOMS: atom_id res chain seq x y z
N MET A 1 19.50 10.49 8.82
CA MET A 1 19.00 9.28 8.15
C MET A 1 17.48 9.42 8.05
N PRO A 2 16.87 9.24 6.87
CA PRO A 2 15.42 9.36 6.73
C PRO A 2 14.71 8.25 7.52
N VAL A 3 13.55 8.56 8.10
CA VAL A 3 12.72 7.56 8.79
C VAL A 3 12.12 6.63 7.74
N HIS A 4 12.28 5.32 7.95
CA HIS A 4 11.84 4.31 7.00
C HIS A 4 10.47 3.73 7.39
N ILE A 5 9.48 3.93 6.53
CA ILE A 5 8.10 3.46 6.72
C ILE A 5 7.79 2.36 5.70
N ARG A 6 7.25 1.24 6.19
CA ARG A 6 6.77 0.15 5.35
C ARG A 6 5.25 0.14 5.36
N ILE A 7 4.63 0.29 4.18
CA ILE A 7 3.18 0.23 4.01
C ILE A 7 2.83 -1.14 3.45
N ALA A 8 2.23 -1.99 4.28
CA ALA A 8 1.66 -3.25 3.84
C ALA A 8 0.31 -3.02 3.14
N THR A 9 0.12 -3.62 1.96
CA THR A 9 -1.13 -3.50 1.19
C THR A 9 -1.53 -4.81 0.53
N ARG A 10 -2.84 -5.02 0.35
CA ARG A 10 -3.39 -6.10 -0.50
C ARG A 10 -2.98 -5.90 -1.96
N LYS A 11 -3.05 -6.99 -2.74
CA LYS A 11 -2.70 -7.01 -4.17
C LYS A 11 -3.79 -6.49 -5.11
N SER A 12 -5.02 -6.27 -4.63
CA SER A 12 -6.10 -5.75 -5.48
C SER A 12 -5.74 -4.36 -6.04
N SER A 13 -6.21 -4.05 -7.24
CA SER A 13 -5.89 -2.80 -7.94
C SER A 13 -6.27 -1.56 -7.12
N LEU A 14 -7.43 -1.60 -6.45
CA LEU A 14 -7.87 -0.52 -5.56
C LEU A 14 -6.94 -0.36 -4.35
N ALA A 15 -6.57 -1.45 -3.68
CA ALA A 15 -5.68 -1.38 -2.52
C ALA A 15 -4.29 -0.84 -2.89
N LEU A 16 -3.75 -1.29 -4.02
CA LEU A 16 -2.48 -0.76 -4.55
C LEU A 16 -2.56 0.72 -4.90
N TRP A 17 -3.67 1.18 -5.48
CA TRP A 17 -3.88 2.60 -5.76
C TRP A 17 -3.96 3.42 -4.46
N GLN A 18 -4.73 2.96 -3.48
CA GLN A 18 -4.83 3.60 -2.16
C GLN A 18 -3.47 3.70 -1.47
N ALA A 19 -2.67 2.62 -1.46
CA ALA A 19 -1.36 2.60 -0.85
C ALA A 19 -0.37 3.57 -1.53
N LYS A 20 -0.44 3.69 -2.86
CA LYS A 20 0.35 4.67 -3.62
C LYS A 20 -0.07 6.10 -3.28
N GLU A 21 -1.36 6.37 -3.19
CA GLU A 21 -1.85 7.72 -2.90
C GLU A 21 -1.48 8.17 -1.48
N VAL A 22 -1.59 7.28 -0.50
CA VAL A 22 -1.08 7.54 0.86
C VAL A 22 0.43 7.79 0.84
N SER A 23 1.22 6.98 0.11
CA SER A 23 2.66 7.24 -0.03
C SER A 23 2.96 8.59 -0.69
N ARG A 24 2.15 9.04 -1.66
CA ARG A 24 2.32 10.32 -2.33
C ARG A 24 2.11 11.47 -1.35
N LEU A 25 1.02 11.44 -0.60
CA LEU A 25 0.68 12.45 0.41
C LEU A 25 1.71 12.52 1.53
N LEU A 26 2.22 11.38 2.00
CA LEU A 26 3.29 11.35 3.02
C LEU A 26 4.60 11.98 2.51
N ARG A 27 4.96 11.72 1.25
CA ARG A 27 6.14 12.34 0.63
C ARG A 27 5.94 13.84 0.43
N GLU A 28 4.74 14.27 0.05
CA GLU A 28 4.40 15.69 -0.10
C GLU A 28 4.47 16.44 1.24
N ALA A 29 3.99 15.85 2.34
CA ALA A 29 3.97 16.48 3.65
C ALA A 29 5.34 16.52 4.37
N HIS A 30 6.21 15.52 4.13
CA HIS A 30 7.44 15.34 4.91
C HIS A 30 8.73 15.40 4.09
N GLY A 31 8.63 15.47 2.76
CA GLY A 31 9.79 15.55 1.86
C GLY A 31 10.78 14.39 2.03
N ASP A 32 12.06 14.71 1.89
CA ASP A 32 13.17 13.72 1.91
C ASP A 32 13.47 13.13 3.29
N SER A 33 12.74 13.56 4.32
CA SER A 33 12.88 12.99 5.68
C SER A 33 12.25 11.59 5.80
N LEU A 34 11.44 11.17 4.82
CA LEU A 34 10.79 9.86 4.78
C LEU A 34 11.25 9.00 3.61
N SER A 35 11.60 7.75 3.90
CA SER A 35 11.68 6.69 2.90
C SER A 35 10.47 5.77 3.06
N ILE A 36 9.75 5.52 1.97
CA ILE A 36 8.52 4.70 1.96
C ILE A 36 8.71 3.49 1.05
N GLU A 37 8.45 2.31 1.60
CA GLU A 37 8.45 1.03 0.90
C GLU A 37 7.03 0.43 0.91
N LEU A 38 6.53 0.01 -0.26
CA LEU A 38 5.24 -0.67 -0.37
C LEU A 38 5.45 -2.19 -0.36
N ILE A 39 4.93 -2.86 0.67
CA ILE A 39 4.97 -4.31 0.82
C ILE A 39 3.64 -4.90 0.38
N LYS A 40 3.63 -5.61 -0.75
CA LYS A 40 2.43 -6.31 -1.24
C LYS A 40 2.23 -7.61 -0.47
N MET A 41 1.09 -7.74 0.19
CA MET A 41 0.69 -8.93 0.92
C MET A 41 -0.41 -9.66 0.16
N THR A 42 -0.33 -10.99 0.15
CA THR A 42 -1.50 -11.84 -0.17
C THR A 42 -2.21 -12.11 1.14
N THR A 43 -3.51 -11.87 1.19
CA THR A 43 -4.36 -12.27 2.33
C THR A 43 -5.21 -13.48 1.95
N THR A 44 -5.69 -14.26 2.93
CA THR A 44 -6.63 -15.36 2.68
C THR A 44 -7.90 -14.88 1.95
N GLY A 45 -8.34 -13.65 2.23
CA GLY A 45 -9.45 -13.01 1.50
C GLY A 45 -9.15 -12.72 0.02
N ASP A 46 -7.89 -12.46 -0.36
CA ASP A 46 -7.49 -12.32 -1.77
C ASP A 46 -7.57 -13.66 -2.53
N GLN A 47 -7.35 -14.78 -1.83
CA GLN A 47 -7.49 -16.12 -2.43
C GLN A 47 -8.96 -16.50 -2.67
N LEU A 48 -9.87 -16.00 -1.81
CA LEU A 48 -11.30 -16.29 -1.87
C LEU A 48 -12.06 -15.41 -2.89
N LEU A 49 -11.54 -14.24 -3.27
CA LEU A 49 -12.17 -13.27 -4.19
C LEU A 49 -12.15 -13.65 -5.69
N GLN A 50 -11.86 -14.90 -6.04
CA GLN A 50 -12.19 -15.42 -7.38
C GLN A 50 -13.69 -15.69 -7.56
N GLN A 51 -14.51 -15.47 -6.53
CA GLN A 51 -15.97 -15.48 -6.64
C GLN A 51 -16.49 -14.05 -6.68
N SER A 52 -17.21 -13.71 -7.74
CA SER A 52 -18.02 -12.49 -7.81
C SER A 52 -18.92 -12.43 -6.59
N LEU A 53 -19.07 -11.26 -5.97
CA LEU A 53 -20.19 -11.04 -5.06
C LEU A 53 -21.47 -11.24 -5.89
N ALA A 54 -22.20 -12.33 -5.59
CA ALA A 54 -23.52 -12.62 -6.12
C ALA A 54 -24.59 -11.98 -5.24
#